data_AF-X1A1B9-F1
#
_entry.id   AF-X1A1B9-F1
#
_cell.length_a   1.000
_cell.length_b   1.000
_cell.length_c   1.000
_cell.angle_alpha   90.00
_cell.angle_beta   90.00
_cell.angle_gamma   90.00
#
_symmetry.space_group_name_H-M   'P 1'
#
loop_
_entity.id
_entity.type
_entity.pdbx_description
1 polymer ?
#
loop_
_entity_poly.entity_id
_entity_poly.type
_entity_poly.pdbx_seq_one_letter_code
_entity_poly.pdbx_strand_id
1 'polypeptide(L)'
;ISKASADQRLGRTGRTNNGICIRMITQSSYDKLVNFRKMEIERLPIYDPLMELINGGITPDKILPPKLVPTNELLESIRLLQSLNSIDDNYNITDVGNFAVNFPLSVRNSSSLWYWIQSGYDIYSGIVMICIIDSFDQPYVWIPSNSGKITDQAYQLKLYEHKQKYYEKYIGKSELETYLNIYNSLVKNKIIIHINFFF
;
A
#
# COMPACT_ATOMS: atom_id res chain seq x y z
N ILE A 1 16.76 10.31 3.51
CA ILE A 1 17.54 9.35 2.68
C ILE A 1 18.81 8.96 3.41
N SER A 2 19.44 7.83 3.09
CA SER A 2 20.77 7.50 3.63
C SER A 2 21.87 8.27 2.88
N LYS A 3 23.08 8.32 3.43
CA LYS A 3 24.27 8.85 2.73
C LYS A 3 24.51 8.11 1.41
N ALA A 4 24.49 6.79 1.43
CA ALA A 4 24.63 5.98 0.22
C ALA A 4 23.61 6.34 -0.88
N SER A 5 22.36 6.64 -0.52
CA SER A 5 21.34 7.08 -1.48
C SER A 5 21.61 8.50 -2.01
N ALA A 6 22.09 9.41 -1.17
CA ALA A 6 22.49 10.76 -1.58
C ALA A 6 23.72 10.74 -2.51
N ASP A 7 24.67 9.85 -2.26
CA ASP A 7 25.84 9.63 -3.12
C ASP A 7 25.46 8.95 -4.43
N GLN A 8 24.50 8.04 -4.41
CA GLN A 8 23.93 7.47 -5.64
C GLN A 8 23.29 8.55 -6.52
N ARG A 9 22.60 9.54 -5.93
CA ARG A 9 22.02 10.68 -6.67
C ARG A 9 23.10 11.59 -7.25
N LEU A 10 24.20 11.82 -6.53
CA LEU A 10 25.38 12.53 -7.04
C LEU A 10 26.00 11.78 -8.23
N GLY A 11 26.17 10.46 -8.13
CA GLY A 11 26.73 9.65 -9.22
C GLY A 11 25.91 9.68 -10.51
N ARG A 12 24.60 9.95 -10.44
CA ARG A 12 23.75 10.08 -11.65
C ARG A 12 24.13 11.27 -12.53
N THR A 13 24.67 12.35 -11.96
CA THR A 13 24.99 13.57 -12.73
C THR A 13 26.30 13.44 -13.52
N GLY A 14 27.16 12.48 -13.17
CA GLY A 14 28.48 12.31 -13.78
C GLY A 14 28.59 11.18 -14.83
N ARG A 15 27.48 10.69 -15.38
CA ARG A 15 27.47 9.50 -16.26
C ARG A 15 28.00 9.75 -17.67
N THR A 16 27.81 10.97 -18.19
CA THR A 16 28.16 11.33 -19.57
C THR A 16 29.16 12.47 -19.63
N ASN A 17 29.06 13.45 -18.74
CA ASN A 17 29.97 14.58 -18.60
C ASN A 17 30.00 15.03 -17.14
N ASN A 18 30.91 15.95 -16.79
CA ASN A 18 30.92 16.60 -15.48
C ASN A 18 29.57 17.27 -15.21
N GLY A 19 28.87 16.79 -14.18
CA GLY A 19 27.57 17.31 -13.76
C GLY A 19 27.57 17.76 -12.31
N ILE A 20 26.65 18.66 -11.97
CA ILE A 20 26.52 19.25 -10.63
C ILE A 20 25.32 18.62 -9.94
N CYS A 21 25.50 18.15 -8.70
CA CYS A 21 24.42 17.70 -7.83
C CYS A 21 24.22 18.70 -6.69
N ILE A 22 23.05 19.34 -6.65
CA ILE A 22 22.69 20.29 -5.59
C ILE A 22 21.90 19.53 -4.52
N ARG A 23 22.42 19.52 -3.29
CA ARG A 23 21.74 18.94 -2.12
C ARG A 23 21.04 20.07 -1.36
N MET A 24 19.71 20.02 -1.26
CA MET A 24 18.90 21.01 -0.50
C MET A 24 18.94 20.74 1.02
N ILE A 25 20.11 20.41 1.56
CA ILE A 25 20.34 20.18 3.00
C ILE A 25 21.70 20.76 3.39
N THR A 26 21.87 21.11 4.65
CA THR A 26 23.16 21.57 5.18
C THR A 26 24.15 20.41 5.29
N GLN A 27 25.45 20.73 5.31
CA GLN A 27 26.51 19.73 5.51
C GLN A 27 26.34 19.00 6.85
N SER A 28 26.03 19.71 7.94
CA SER A 28 25.78 19.08 9.25
C SER A 28 24.62 18.08 9.22
N SER A 29 23.53 18.40 8.51
CA SER A 29 22.42 17.46 8.33
C SER A 29 22.81 16.24 7.50
N TYR A 30 23.65 16.43 6.49
CA TYR A 30 24.20 15.32 5.70
C TYR A 30 25.05 14.38 6.55
N ASP A 31 25.93 14.93 7.39
CA ASP A 31 26.83 14.15 8.23
C ASP A 31 26.09 13.30 9.29
N LYS A 32 24.91 13.75 9.71
CA LYS A 32 24.00 13.02 10.61
C LYS A 32 23.17 11.92 9.93
N LEU A 33 23.15 11.83 8.60
CA LEU A 33 22.42 10.77 7.92
C LEU A 33 23.02 9.40 8.22
N VAL A 34 22.15 8.39 8.33
CA VAL A 34 22.58 6.98 8.38
C VAL A 34 23.35 6.60 7.10
N ASN A 35 24.39 5.78 7.25
CA ASN A 35 25.22 5.35 6.11
C ASN A 35 24.39 4.58 5.08
N PHE A 36 23.59 3.61 5.56
CA PHE A 36 22.74 2.75 4.74
C PHE A 36 21.30 2.77 5.25
N ARG A 37 20.35 2.51 4.35
CA ARG A 37 18.95 2.33 4.74
C ARG A 37 18.84 0.95 5.40
N LYS A 38 18.04 0.86 6.46
CA LYS A 38 17.65 -0.43 7.07
C LYS A 38 17.08 -1.36 5.99
N MET A 39 17.33 -2.66 6.10
CA MET A 39 16.89 -3.64 5.09
C MET A 39 15.36 -3.64 4.99
N GLU A 40 14.84 -3.98 3.82
CA GLU A 40 13.40 -3.97 3.57
C GLU A 40 12.65 -5.01 4.41
N ILE A 41 13.27 -6.19 4.56
CA ILE A 41 12.79 -7.30 5.41
C ILE A 41 12.65 -6.93 6.90
N GLU A 42 13.29 -5.83 7.33
CA GLU A 42 13.22 -5.32 8.70
C GLU A 42 12.33 -4.06 8.83
N ARG A 43 11.69 -3.64 7.74
CA ARG A 43 10.87 -2.42 7.67
C ARG A 43 9.44 -2.68 7.21
N LEU A 44 9.23 -3.72 6.41
CA LEU A 44 7.93 -4.06 5.86
C LEU A 44 7.45 -5.39 6.42
N PRO A 45 6.13 -5.58 6.57
CA PRO A 45 5.55 -6.89 6.77
C PRO A 45 5.98 -7.84 5.65
N ILE A 46 6.24 -9.10 5.99
CA ILE A 46 6.79 -10.08 5.06
C ILE A 46 5.79 -11.18 4.70
N TYR A 47 4.49 -11.00 5.00
CA TYR A 47 3.49 -12.04 4.74
C TYR A 47 3.36 -12.40 3.26
N ASP A 48 3.52 -11.45 2.34
CA ASP A 48 3.49 -11.71 0.90
C ASP A 48 4.70 -12.58 0.46
N PRO A 49 5.96 -12.18 0.68
CA PRO A 49 7.10 -13.04 0.33
C PRO A 49 7.14 -14.34 1.14
N LEU A 50 6.65 -14.34 2.38
CA LEU A 50 6.53 -15.57 3.17
C LEU A 50 5.56 -16.56 2.52
N MET A 51 4.43 -16.08 2.01
CA MET A 51 3.46 -16.92 1.32
C MET A 51 4.04 -17.51 0.02
N GLU A 52 4.81 -16.72 -0.74
CA GLU A 52 5.53 -17.21 -1.92
C GLU A 52 6.55 -18.31 -1.57
N LEU A 53 7.28 -18.15 -0.47
CA LEU A 53 8.25 -19.14 0.01
C LEU A 53 7.57 -20.45 0.44
N ILE A 54 6.46 -20.36 1.17
CA ILE A 54 5.66 -21.53 1.57
C ILE A 54 5.14 -22.25 0.31
N ASN A 55 4.70 -21.51 -0.71
CA ASN A 55 4.26 -22.08 -1.98
C ASN A 55 5.40 -22.78 -2.74
N GLY A 56 6.63 -22.27 -2.61
CA GLY A 56 7.84 -22.92 -3.08
C GLY A 56 8.29 -24.14 -2.25
N GLY A 57 7.54 -24.54 -1.22
CA GLY A 57 7.89 -25.66 -0.33
C GLY A 57 8.90 -25.32 0.78
N ILE A 58 9.14 -24.02 1.02
CA ILE A 58 10.00 -23.54 2.10
C ILE A 58 9.13 -23.16 3.29
N THR A 59 9.14 -24.03 4.29
CA THR A 59 8.34 -23.87 5.49
C THR A 59 8.95 -22.82 6.44
N PRO A 60 8.13 -22.12 7.27
CA PRO A 60 8.61 -21.04 8.13
C PRO A 60 9.70 -21.45 9.12
N ASP A 61 9.72 -22.70 9.57
CA ASP A 61 10.77 -23.28 10.42
C ASP A 61 12.16 -23.27 9.78
N LYS A 62 12.24 -23.37 8.44
CA LYS A 62 13.48 -23.25 7.68
C LYS A 62 13.91 -21.79 7.49
N ILE A 63 12.96 -20.84 7.58
CA ILE A 63 13.16 -19.39 7.44
C ILE A 63 13.51 -18.73 8.79
N LEU A 64 13.17 -19.38 9.89
CA LEU A 64 13.48 -18.98 11.27
C LEU A 64 14.97 -18.83 11.68
N PRO A 65 16.06 -19.19 10.93
CA PRO A 65 17.40 -18.76 11.34
C PRO A 65 17.42 -17.25 11.61
N PRO A 66 17.73 -16.81 12.87
CA PRO A 66 17.59 -15.41 13.32
C PRO A 66 18.39 -14.38 12.53
N LYS A 67 19.25 -14.83 11.60
CA LYS A 67 20.11 -14.00 10.79
C LYS A 67 19.40 -13.41 9.56
N LEU A 68 18.27 -13.96 9.13
CA LEU A 68 17.61 -13.53 7.88
C LEU A 68 16.41 -12.60 8.12
N VAL A 69 15.59 -12.89 9.13
CA VAL A 69 14.34 -12.18 9.42
C VAL A 69 14.21 -11.94 10.93
N PRO A 70 13.79 -10.74 11.37
CA PRO A 70 13.44 -10.51 12.77
C PRO A 70 12.34 -11.47 13.23
N THR A 71 12.54 -12.14 14.37
CA THR A 71 11.62 -13.18 14.87
C THR A 71 10.19 -12.66 15.04
N ASN A 72 10.01 -11.43 15.51
CA ASN A 72 8.69 -10.84 15.73
C ASN A 72 7.92 -10.71 14.40
N GLU A 73 8.55 -10.15 13.37
CA GLU A 73 7.94 -9.89 12.07
C GLU A 73 7.56 -11.19 11.36
N LEU A 74 8.35 -12.25 11.54
CA LEU A 74 8.01 -13.57 11.04
C LEU A 74 6.78 -14.14 11.75
N LEU A 75 6.75 -14.09 13.10
CA LEU A 75 5.62 -14.58 13.88
C LEU A 75 4.33 -13.81 13.57
N GLU A 76 4.40 -12.49 13.45
CA GLU A 76 3.25 -11.66 13.07
C GLU A 76 2.77 -11.99 11.64
N SER A 77 3.68 -12.25 10.71
CA SER A 77 3.32 -12.64 9.35
C SER A 77 2.66 -14.02 9.31
N ILE A 78 3.17 -15.00 10.06
CA ILE A 78 2.55 -16.33 10.20
C ILE A 78 1.15 -16.22 10.79
N ARG A 79 1.01 -15.47 11.90
CA ARG A 79 -0.29 -15.23 12.54
C ARG A 79 -1.29 -14.61 11.58
N LEU A 80 -0.86 -13.65 10.77
CA LEU A 80 -1.69 -13.03 9.75
C LEU A 80 -2.14 -14.07 8.70
N LEU A 81 -1.22 -14.86 8.16
CA LEU A 81 -1.55 -15.89 7.16
C LEU A 81 -2.52 -16.95 7.70
N GLN A 82 -2.34 -17.36 8.95
CA GLN A 82 -3.27 -18.27 9.65
C GLN A 82 -4.63 -17.60 9.88
N SER A 83 -4.66 -16.33 10.29
CA SER A 83 -5.92 -15.60 10.50
C SER A 83 -6.75 -15.40 9.22
N LEU A 84 -6.10 -15.40 8.06
CA LEU A 84 -6.76 -15.36 6.76
C LEU A 84 -7.17 -16.75 6.25
N ASN A 85 -6.84 -17.82 6.98
CA ASN A 85 -6.86 -19.21 6.54
C ASN A 85 -6.10 -19.43 5.24
N SER A 86 -5.05 -18.66 4.94
CA SER A 86 -4.20 -18.89 3.75
C SER A 86 -3.28 -20.08 3.94
N ILE A 87 -2.92 -20.37 5.21
CA ILE A 87 -2.16 -21.56 5.62
C ILE A 87 -2.84 -22.22 6.81
N ASP A 88 -2.63 -23.53 6.98
CA ASP A 88 -3.08 -24.28 8.16
C ASP A 88 -2.06 -24.20 9.33
N ASP A 89 -2.37 -24.85 10.45
CA ASP A 89 -1.49 -24.93 11.63
C ASP A 89 -0.17 -25.67 11.37
N ASN A 90 -0.13 -26.49 10.31
CA ASN A 90 1.05 -27.23 9.86
C ASN A 90 1.82 -26.50 8.75
N TYR A 91 1.47 -25.23 8.46
CA TYR A 91 2.04 -24.41 7.39
C TYR A 91 1.79 -24.91 5.96
N ASN A 92 0.78 -25.77 5.75
CA ASN A 92 0.35 -26.14 4.42
C ASN A 92 -0.57 -25.05 3.84
N ILE A 93 -0.46 -24.84 2.53
CA ILE A 93 -1.32 -23.90 1.81
C ILE A 93 -2.73 -24.46 1.68
N THR A 94 -3.72 -23.64 1.99
CA THR A 94 -5.15 -23.94 1.79
C THR A 94 -5.62 -23.50 0.40
N ASP A 95 -6.89 -23.77 0.05
CA ASP A 95 -7.48 -23.26 -1.19
C ASP A 95 -7.47 -21.73 -1.28
N VAL A 96 -7.68 -21.04 -0.15
CA VAL A 96 -7.59 -19.56 -0.07
C VAL A 96 -6.17 -19.10 -0.35
N GLY A 97 -5.20 -19.78 0.26
CA GLY A 97 -3.80 -19.47 0.06
C GLY A 97 -3.33 -19.71 -1.37
N ASN A 98 -3.76 -20.81 -1.98
CA ASN A 98 -3.46 -21.12 -3.36
C ASN A 98 -4.07 -20.09 -4.31
N PHE A 99 -5.30 -19.63 -4.04
CA PHE A 99 -5.87 -18.50 -4.77
C PHE A 99 -5.04 -17.23 -4.58
N ALA A 100 -4.62 -16.94 -3.35
CA ALA A 100 -3.89 -15.72 -3.02
C ALA A 100 -2.53 -15.61 -3.70
N VAL A 101 -1.78 -16.72 -3.81
CA VAL A 101 -0.46 -16.75 -4.46
C VAL A 101 -0.55 -16.58 -5.98
N ASN A 102 -1.63 -17.06 -6.58
CA ASN A 102 -1.81 -17.00 -8.04
C ASN A 102 -2.40 -15.67 -8.51
N PHE A 103 -2.74 -14.75 -7.61
CA PHE A 103 -3.37 -13.47 -7.94
C PHE A 103 -2.39 -12.30 -7.71
N PRO A 104 -2.30 -11.31 -8.63
CA PRO A 104 -1.32 -10.22 -8.55
C PRO A 104 -1.74 -9.11 -7.55
N LEU A 105 -2.19 -9.49 -6.36
CA LEU A 105 -2.49 -8.58 -5.25
C LEU A 105 -1.81 -9.10 -3.97
N SER A 106 -1.77 -8.26 -2.94
CA SER A 106 -1.34 -8.70 -1.61
C SER A 106 -2.19 -9.88 -1.12
N VAL A 107 -1.60 -10.78 -0.33
CA VAL A 107 -2.27 -11.98 0.20
C VAL A 107 -3.54 -11.59 0.96
N ARG A 108 -3.53 -10.45 1.64
CA ARG A 108 -4.71 -9.89 2.31
C ARG A 108 -5.83 -9.58 1.32
N ASN A 109 -5.55 -8.80 0.28
CA ASN A 109 -6.56 -8.40 -0.70
C ASN A 109 -7.06 -9.58 -1.51
N SER A 110 -6.18 -10.50 -1.90
CA SER A 110 -6.56 -11.73 -2.60
C SER A 110 -7.44 -12.64 -1.74
N SER A 111 -7.12 -12.80 -0.45
CA SER A 111 -7.95 -13.58 0.48
C SER A 111 -9.32 -12.93 0.66
N SER A 112 -9.38 -11.60 0.81
CA SER A 112 -10.66 -10.87 0.88
C SER A 112 -11.51 -11.07 -0.37
N LEU A 113 -10.92 -11.04 -1.56
CA LEU A 113 -11.62 -11.30 -2.81
C LEU A 113 -12.14 -12.75 -2.88
N TRP A 114 -11.35 -13.72 -2.42
CA TRP A 114 -11.78 -15.12 -2.35
C TRP A 114 -13.03 -15.28 -1.49
N TYR A 115 -13.04 -14.73 -0.26
CA TYR A 115 -14.21 -14.80 0.62
C TYR A 115 -15.43 -14.07 0.05
N TRP A 116 -15.22 -12.97 -0.69
CA TRP A 116 -16.29 -12.26 -1.39
C TRP A 116 -16.97 -13.16 -2.43
N ILE A 117 -16.16 -13.86 -3.25
CA ILE A 117 -16.66 -14.80 -4.26
C ILE A 117 -17.45 -15.94 -3.60
N GLN A 118 -16.95 -16.49 -2.49
CA GLN A 118 -17.66 -17.57 -1.77
C GLN A 118 -18.99 -17.13 -1.15
N SER A 119 -19.14 -15.85 -0.85
CA SER A 119 -20.38 -15.30 -0.29
C SER A 119 -21.54 -15.22 -1.31
N GLY A 120 -21.25 -15.46 -2.60
CA GLY A 120 -22.27 -15.43 -3.65
C GLY A 120 -22.72 -14.02 -4.08
N TYR A 121 -22.01 -12.98 -3.65
CA TYR A 121 -22.25 -11.61 -4.12
C TYR A 121 -21.68 -11.40 -5.52
N ASP A 122 -22.13 -10.32 -6.17
CA ASP A 122 -21.59 -9.92 -7.47
C ASP A 122 -20.07 -9.71 -7.40
N ILE A 123 -19.36 -10.37 -8.32
CA ILE A 123 -17.89 -10.38 -8.37
C ILE A 123 -17.37 -9.00 -8.73
N TYR A 124 -18.06 -8.29 -9.63
CA TYR A 124 -17.63 -6.99 -10.11
C TYR A 124 -17.58 -5.97 -8.97
N SER A 125 -18.59 -5.97 -8.10
CA SER A 125 -18.62 -5.15 -6.88
C SER A 125 -17.44 -5.45 -5.94
N GLY A 126 -17.05 -6.72 -5.82
CA GLY A 126 -15.89 -7.14 -5.01
C GLY A 126 -14.56 -6.63 -5.58
N ILE A 127 -14.37 -6.73 -6.90
CA ILE A 127 -13.17 -6.23 -7.58
C ILE A 127 -13.04 -4.72 -7.38
N VAL A 128 -14.13 -3.97 -7.57
CA VAL A 128 -14.15 -2.50 -7.37
C VAL A 128 -13.75 -2.15 -5.94
N MET A 129 -14.27 -2.86 -4.94
CA MET A 129 -13.92 -2.66 -3.55
C MET A 129 -12.43 -2.87 -3.28
N ILE A 130 -11.87 -3.95 -3.80
CA ILE A 130 -10.45 -4.26 -3.65
C ILE A 130 -9.58 -3.20 -4.33
N CYS A 131 -9.94 -2.73 -5.53
CA CYS A 131 -9.23 -1.65 -6.21
C CYS A 131 -9.26 -0.33 -5.41
N ILE A 132 -10.40 -0.01 -4.78
CA ILE A 132 -10.54 1.17 -3.92
C ILE A 132 -9.65 1.05 -2.68
N ILE A 133 -9.61 -0.13 -2.06
CA ILE A 133 -8.76 -0.40 -0.89
C ILE A 133 -7.28 -0.29 -1.24
N ASP A 134 -6.87 -0.85 -2.38
CA ASP A 134 -5.48 -0.83 -2.85
C ASP A 134 -5.02 0.60 -3.22
N SER A 135 -5.93 1.41 -3.74
CA SER A 135 -5.67 2.80 -4.14
C SER A 135 -5.84 3.82 -3.00
N PHE A 136 -6.16 3.39 -1.78
CA PHE A 136 -6.64 4.25 -0.69
C PHE A 136 -5.70 5.41 -0.33
N ASP A 137 -4.39 5.27 -0.54
CA ASP A 137 -3.39 6.32 -0.27
C ASP A 137 -3.55 7.56 -1.15
N GLN A 138 -4.28 7.47 -2.27
CA GLN A 138 -4.56 8.61 -3.13
C GLN A 138 -5.97 9.14 -2.89
N PRO A 139 -6.12 10.39 -2.41
CA PRO A 139 -7.43 10.97 -2.27
C PRO A 139 -8.07 11.14 -3.66
N TYR A 140 -9.19 10.47 -3.90
CA TYR A 140 -10.01 10.65 -5.12
C TYR A 140 -10.61 12.05 -5.25
N VAL A 141 -10.54 12.81 -4.16
CA VAL A 141 -11.05 14.16 -4.03
C VAL A 141 -9.86 15.11 -3.92
N TRP A 142 -9.89 16.20 -4.69
CA TRP A 142 -8.91 17.25 -4.51
C TRP A 142 -9.05 17.88 -3.12
N ILE A 143 -7.93 17.95 -2.41
CA ILE A 143 -7.85 18.51 -1.07
C ILE A 143 -6.95 19.75 -1.12
N PRO A 144 -7.41 20.91 -0.60
CA PRO A 144 -6.57 22.11 -0.54
C PRO A 144 -5.36 21.86 0.36
N SER A 145 -4.15 22.14 -0.12
CA SER A 145 -2.92 21.98 0.68
C SER A 145 -2.93 22.86 1.92
N ASN A 146 -2.38 22.36 3.03
CA ASN A 146 -2.13 23.19 4.20
C ASN A 146 -1.07 24.25 3.83
N SER A 147 -1.43 25.54 3.89
CA SER A 147 -0.52 26.65 3.61
C SER A 147 0.51 26.88 4.74
N GLY A 148 0.55 26.00 5.75
CA GLY A 148 1.50 26.03 6.88
C GLY A 148 1.22 27.14 7.90
N LYS A 149 0.21 27.98 7.65
CA LYS A 149 -0.20 29.09 8.53
C LYS A 149 -1.33 28.74 9.50
N ILE A 150 -1.88 27.54 9.39
CA ILE A 150 -3.13 27.12 10.05
C ILE A 150 -2.80 25.96 11.00
N THR A 151 -3.41 25.96 12.19
CA THR A 151 -3.31 24.83 13.14
C THR A 151 -3.96 23.57 12.54
N ASP A 152 -3.49 22.38 12.94
CA ASP A 152 -4.00 21.12 12.41
C ASP A 152 -5.52 20.99 12.56
N GLN A 153 -6.07 21.43 13.70
CA GLN A 153 -7.51 21.42 13.95
C GLN A 153 -8.29 22.32 12.98
N ALA A 154 -7.81 23.54 12.74
CA ALA A 154 -8.46 24.46 11.80
C ALA A 154 -8.30 23.99 10.34
N TYR A 155 -7.21 23.30 10.02
CA TYR A 155 -7.05 22.64 8.73
C TYR A 155 -8.07 21.50 8.55
N GLN A 156 -8.25 20.64 9.56
CA GLN A 156 -9.27 19.57 9.52
C GLN A 156 -10.69 20.13 9.35
N LEU A 157 -11.03 21.23 10.04
CA LEU A 157 -12.32 21.90 9.86
C LEU A 157 -12.49 22.41 8.42
N LYS A 158 -11.46 23.05 7.85
CA LYS A 158 -11.45 23.51 6.46
C LYS A 158 -11.60 22.34 5.47
N LEU A 159 -10.98 21.19 5.76
CA LEU A 159 -11.15 19.98 4.96
C LEU A 159 -12.59 19.49 5.00
N TYR A 160 -13.20 19.47 6.18
CA TYR A 160 -14.58 19.08 6.37
C TYR A 160 -15.53 19.99 5.59
N GLU A 161 -15.40 21.31 5.74
CA GLU A 161 -16.19 22.30 5.00
C GLU A 161 -16.01 22.18 3.48
N HIS A 162 -14.78 21.97 3.01
CA HIS A 162 -14.49 21.77 1.60
C HIS A 162 -15.14 20.50 1.06
N LYS A 163 -15.01 19.37 1.80
CA LYS A 163 -15.67 18.10 1.46
C LYS A 163 -17.19 18.32 1.38
N GLN A 164 -17.79 18.95 2.39
CA GLN A 164 -19.23 19.21 2.42
C GLN A 164 -19.67 20.11 1.25
N LYS A 165 -18.93 21.16 0.92
CA LYS A 165 -19.30 22.08 -0.16
C LYS A 165 -19.27 21.45 -1.56
N TYR A 166 -18.26 20.63 -1.85
CA TYR A 166 -18.01 20.15 -3.22
C TYR A 166 -18.40 18.68 -3.44
N TYR A 167 -18.50 17.89 -2.37
CA TYR A 167 -18.66 16.44 -2.44
C TYR A 167 -19.81 15.91 -1.56
N GLU A 168 -20.71 16.77 -1.07
CA GLU A 168 -21.83 16.41 -0.19
C GLU A 168 -22.56 15.15 -0.63
N LYS A 169 -22.88 15.07 -1.92
CA LYS A 169 -23.60 13.96 -2.56
C LYS A 169 -22.94 12.59 -2.34
N TYR A 170 -21.62 12.57 -2.16
CA TYR A 170 -20.83 11.35 -2.10
C TYR A 170 -20.36 11.00 -0.69
N ILE A 171 -20.43 11.92 0.27
CA ILE A 171 -19.89 11.70 1.62
C ILE A 171 -20.66 10.55 2.30
N GLY A 172 -19.92 9.49 2.64
CA GLY A 172 -20.38 8.38 3.47
C GLY A 172 -19.91 8.53 4.93
N LYS A 173 -20.25 7.55 5.78
CA LYS A 173 -19.77 7.47 7.16
C LYS A 173 -18.26 7.17 7.23
N SER A 174 -17.72 6.55 6.18
CA SER A 174 -16.30 6.25 6.03
C SER A 174 -15.76 6.75 4.69
N GLU A 175 -14.44 6.85 4.56
CA GLU A 175 -13.80 7.20 3.28
C GLU A 175 -14.03 6.13 2.21
N LEU A 176 -14.05 4.85 2.59
CA LEU A 176 -14.41 3.74 1.70
C LEU A 176 -15.85 3.87 1.19
N GLU A 177 -16.80 4.18 2.07
CA GLU A 177 -18.20 4.41 1.68
C GLU A 177 -18.30 5.64 0.77
N THR A 178 -17.49 6.67 1.02
CA THR A 178 -17.42 7.85 0.16
C THR A 178 -16.94 7.47 -1.24
N TYR A 179 -15.88 6.67 -1.36
CA TYR A 179 -15.36 6.19 -2.65
C TYR A 179 -16.35 5.28 -3.39
N LEU A 180 -17.05 4.41 -2.67
CA LEU A 180 -18.15 3.62 -3.19
C LEU A 180 -19.29 4.48 -3.74
N ASN A 181 -19.67 5.54 -3.03
CA ASN A 181 -20.72 6.45 -3.47
C ASN A 181 -20.31 7.21 -4.75
N ILE A 182 -19.05 7.65 -4.84
CA ILE A 182 -18.49 8.25 -6.06
C ILE A 182 -18.61 7.24 -7.21
N TYR A 183 -18.11 6.02 -7.00
CA TYR A 183 -18.15 4.96 -8.00
C TYR A 183 -19.58 4.66 -8.48
N ASN A 184 -20.51 4.48 -7.55
CA ASN A 184 -21.91 4.21 -7.86
C ASN A 184 -22.55 5.37 -8.66
N SER A 185 -22.19 6.61 -8.36
CA SER A 185 -22.67 7.75 -9.15
C SER A 185 -22.07 7.80 -10.55
N LEU A 186 -20.82 7.39 -10.73
CA LEU A 186 -20.19 7.30 -12.06
C LEU A 186 -20.89 6.25 -12.93
N VAL A 187 -21.16 5.07 -12.36
CA VAL A 187 -21.86 3.98 -13.05
C VAL A 187 -23.29 4.39 -13.42
N LYS A 188 -24.05 4.96 -12.48
CA LYS A 188 -25.46 5.35 -12.71
C LYS A 188 -25.61 6.45 -13.77
N ASN A 189 -24.68 7.40 -13.82
CA ASN A 189 -24.77 8.53 -14.75
C ASN A 189 -24.37 8.17 -16.19
N LYS A 190 -23.97 6.92 -16.50
CA LYS A 190 -23.47 6.50 -17.83
C LYS A 190 -22.52 7.54 -18.43
N ILE A 191 -21.67 8.16 -17.62
CA ILE A 191 -20.60 9.00 -18.17
C ILE A 191 -19.62 8.00 -18.74
N ILE A 192 -19.70 7.78 -20.06
CA ILE A 192 -18.59 7.30 -20.86
C ILE A 192 -17.50 8.35 -20.61
N ILE A 193 -16.66 8.10 -19.61
CA ILE A 193 -15.44 8.87 -19.48
C ILE A 193 -14.64 8.43 -20.70
N HIS A 194 -14.62 9.27 -21.74
CA HIS A 194 -13.46 9.30 -22.62
C HIS A 194 -12.29 9.68 -21.71
N ILE A 195 -11.72 8.66 -21.06
CA ILE A 195 -10.45 8.76 -20.36
C ILE A 195 -9.44 8.90 -21.49
N ASN A 196 -9.21 10.15 -21.92
CA ASN A 196 -7.95 10.47 -22.55
C ASN A 196 -6.88 10.22 -21.48
N PHE A 197 -6.32 9.01 -21.51
CA PHE A 197 -5.03 8.74 -20.92
C PHE A 197 -4.04 9.68 -21.62
N PHE A 198 -3.79 10.84 -21.02
CA PHE A 198 -2.54 11.54 -21.26
C PHE A 198 -1.46 10.74 -20.53
N PHE A 199 -0.83 9.83 -21.29
CA PHE A 199 0.55 9.42 -21.04
C PHE A 199 1.49 10.56 -21.45
#